data_AF-A0A4R2HCL8-F1
#
_entry.id   AF-A0A4R2HCL8-F1
#
_cell.length_a   1.000
_cell.length_b   1.000
_cell.length_c   1.000
_cell.angle_alpha   90.00
_cell.angle_beta   90.00
_cell.angle_gamma   90.00
#
_symmetry.space_group_name_H-M   'P 1'
#
loop_
_entity.id
_entity.type
_entity.pdbx_description
1 polymer ?
#
loop_
_entity_poly.entity_id
_entity_poly.type
_entity_poly.pdbx_seq_one_letter_code
_entity_poly.pdbx_strand_id
1 'polypeptide(L)' 'MVPEPMNTLAHAHHWTTRSRHRTSQGVVAYGHCACGRWRVNRDTTAHVELTLAVTSAESLLHRLN' A
#
# COMPACT_ATOMS: atom_id res chain seq x y z
N MET A 1 12.61 21.17 -25.04
CA MET A 1 11.55 21.58 -24.10
C MET A 1 11.32 20.43 -23.14
N VAL A 2 11.86 20.51 -21.93
CA VAL A 2 11.56 19.55 -20.85
C VAL A 2 10.29 20.07 -20.18
N PRO A 3 9.19 19.31 -20.09
CA PRO A 3 8.02 19.77 -19.35
C PRO A 3 8.42 19.93 -17.88
N GLU A 4 8.29 21.15 -17.36
CA GLU A 4 8.55 21.42 -15.95
C GLU A 4 7.66 20.51 -15.09
N PRO A 5 8.16 20.01 -13.93
CA PRO A 5 7.36 19.19 -13.04
C PRO A 5 6.21 20.05 -12.52
N MET A 6 5.04 19.92 -13.14
CA MET A 6 3.83 20.63 -12.75
C MET A 6 3.61 20.41 -11.27
N ASN A 7 3.77 21.51 -10.53
CA ASN A 7 3.51 21.69 -9.12
C ASN A 7 2.48 20.67 -8.60
N THR A 8 2.97 19.52 -8.14
CA THR A 8 2.19 18.55 -7.38
C THR A 8 1.89 19.21 -6.06
N LEU A 9 0.90 20.10 -6.04
CA LEU A 9 0.34 20.66 -4.84
C LEU A 9 -0.01 19.46 -3.95
N ALA A 10 0.86 19.19 -2.97
CA ALA A 10 0.78 18.05 -2.07
C ALA A 10 -0.36 18.33 -1.08
N HIS A 11 -1.58 18.37 -1.59
CA HIS A 11 -2.77 18.39 -0.78
C HIS A 11 -2.96 16.99 -0.20
N ALA A 12 -3.40 16.93 1.05
CA ALA A 12 -3.75 15.65 1.67
C ALA A 12 -4.90 15.02 0.87
N HIS A 13 -4.64 13.87 0.25
CA HIS A 13 -5.66 13.16 -0.48
C HIS A 13 -6.63 12.51 0.50
N HIS A 14 -7.86 13.01 0.54
CA HIS A 14 -8.95 12.30 1.19
C HIS A 14 -9.47 11.21 0.24
N TRP A 15 -9.25 9.96 0.59
CA TRP A 15 -9.50 8.82 -0.27
C TRP A 15 -10.81 8.13 0.08
N THR A 16 -11.69 8.00 -0.92
CA THR A 16 -12.93 7.24 -0.77
C THR A 16 -12.84 5.93 -1.54
N THR A 17 -13.13 4.81 -0.88
CA THR A 17 -13.16 3.49 -1.54
C THR A 17 -14.36 3.41 -2.48
N ARG A 18 -14.10 3.28 -3.78
CA ARG A 18 -15.15 3.14 -4.80
C ARG A 18 -15.56 1.70 -4.99
N SER A 19 -14.60 0.78 -4.98
CA SER A 19 -14.88 -0.66 -5.10
C SER A 19 -13.85 -1.48 -4.34
N ARG A 20 -14.28 -2.66 -3.91
CA ARG A 20 -13.46 -3.63 -3.19
C ARG A 20 -13.74 -5.01 -3.76
N HIS A 21 -12.69 -5.69 -4.20
CA HIS A 21 -12.76 -7.00 -4.82
C HIS A 21 -11.89 -7.96 -4.02
N ARG A 22 -12.46 -9.11 -3.63
CA ARG A 22 -11.67 -10.23 -3.11
C ARG A 22 -11.09 -11.00 -4.30
N THR A 23 -9.82 -11.34 -4.21
CA THR A 23 -9.11 -12.19 -5.15
C THR A 23 -8.51 -13.36 -4.37
N SER A 24 -7.98 -14.37 -5.07
CA SER A 24 -7.28 -15.49 -4.41
C SER A 24 -6.02 -15.07 -3.65
N GLN A 25 -5.46 -13.89 -3.93
CA GLN A 25 -4.25 -13.36 -3.29
C GLN A 25 -4.54 -12.36 -2.17
N GLY A 26 -5.81 -12.09 -1.86
CA GLY A 26 -6.22 -11.11 -0.85
C GLY A 26 -7.29 -10.15 -1.36
N VAL A 27 -7.22 -8.90 -0.95
CA VAL A 27 -8.24 -7.89 -1.26
C VAL A 27 -7.62 -6.74 -2.03
N VAL A 28 -8.24 -6.38 -3.15
CA VAL A 28 -7.91 -5.17 -3.90
C VAL A 28 -9.00 -4.13 -3.69
N ALA A 29 -8.64 -2.94 -3.24
CA ALA A 29 -9.54 -1.81 -3.07
C ALA A 29 -9.11 -0.63 -3.97
N TYR A 30 -10.05 -0.12 -4.75
CA TYR A 30 -9.84 1.04 -5.60
C TYR A 30 -10.36 2.29 -4.89
N GLY A 31 -9.46 3.23 -4.64
CA GLY A 31 -9.76 4.51 -4.02
C GLY A 31 -9.74 5.64 -5.04
N HIS A 32 -10.67 6.58 -4.89
CA HIS A 32 -10.69 7.82 -5.67
C HIS A 32 -10.66 9.01 -4.71
N CYS A 33 -9.87 10.01 -5.05
CA CYS A 33 -9.87 11.30 -4.37
C CYS A 33 -10.69 12.30 -5.19
N ALA A 34 -11.37 13.25 -4.55
CA ALA A 34 -12.14 14.29 -5.23
C ALA A 34 -11.30 15.12 -6.22
N CYS A 35 -9.97 15.15 -6.08
CA CYS A 35 -9.06 15.79 -7.03
C CYS A 35 -8.87 15.03 -8.36
N GLY A 36 -9.52 13.88 -8.54
CA GLY A 36 -9.40 13.05 -9.74
C GLY A 36 -8.31 11.98 -9.67
N ARG A 37 -7.57 11.91 -8.57
CA ARG A 37 -6.50 10.90 -8.39
C ARG A 37 -7.08 9.55 -7.97
N TRP A 38 -6.51 8.51 -8.57
CA TRP A 38 -6.83 7.11 -8.25
C TRP A 38 -5.70 6.49 -7.43
N ARG A 39 -6.08 5.63 -6.47
CA ARG A 39 -5.16 4.73 -5.77
C ARG A 39 -5.67 3.30 -5.80
N VAL A 40 -4.74 2.35 -5.70
CA VAL A 40 -5.05 0.93 -5.54
C VAL A 40 -4.39 0.45 -4.26
N ASN A 41 -5.20 0.04 -3.29
CA ASN A 41 -4.71 -0.61 -2.09
C ASN A 41 -4.82 -2.12 -2.27
N ARG A 42 -3.71 -2.82 -2.08
CA ARG A 42 -3.66 -4.28 -2.11
C ARG A 42 -3.36 -4.76 -0.71
N ASP A 43 -4.36 -5.36 -0.09
CA ASP A 43 -4.20 -6.06 1.17
C ASP A 43 -3.96 -7.53 0.82
N THR A 44 -2.69 -7.87 0.66
CA THR A 44 -2.25 -9.23 0.29
C THR A 44 -1.94 -9.98 1.58
N THR A 45 -2.48 -11.19 1.73
CA THR A 45 -2.16 -12.08 2.86
C THR A 45 -0.67 -12.41 2.95
N ALA A 46 0.04 -12.41 1.82
CA ALA A 46 1.49 -12.56 1.77
C ALA A 46 2.25 -11.44 2.51
N HIS A 47 1.71 -10.22 2.61
CA HIS A 47 2.37 -9.15 3.36
C HIS A 47 2.34 -9.40 4.89
N VAL A 48 1.29 -10.08 5.37
CA VAL A 48 1.21 -10.54 6.76
C VAL A 48 2.23 -11.65 6.99
N GLU A 49 2.35 -12.60 6.06
CA GLU A 49 3.36 -13.67 6.16
C GLU A 49 4.80 -13.13 6.11
N LEU A 50 5.09 -12.15 5.25
CA LEU A 50 6.41 -11.54 5.17
C LEU A 50 6.76 -10.76 6.45
N THR A 51 5.79 -10.06 7.04
CA THR A 51 5.99 -9.33 8.31
C THR A 51 6.19 -10.29 9.49
N LEU A 52 5.44 -11.39 9.53
CA LEU A 52 5.61 -12.45 10.54
C LEU A 52 6.95 -13.17 10.40
N ALA A 53 7.42 -13.41 9.17
CA ALA A 53 8.73 -14.01 8.92
C ALA A 53 9.89 -13.11 9.35
N VAL A 54 9.80 -11.79 9.11
CA VAL A 54 10.84 -10.82 9.52
C VAL A 54 10.95 -10.75 11.04
N THR A 55 9.82 -10.60 11.75
CA THR A 55 9.82 -10.56 13.23
C THR A 55 10.32 -11.86 13.88
N SER A 56 10.09 -13.01 13.24
CA SER A 56 10.62 -14.31 13.66
C SER A 56 12.13 -14.44 13.46
N ALA A 57 12.64 -13.98 12.31
CA ALA A 57 14.08 -13.99 12.01
C ALA A 57 14.88 -13.06 12.94
N GLU A 58 14.33 -11.89 13.29
CA GLU A 58 14.96 -10.96 14.23
C GLU A 58 15.04 -11.54 15.66
N SER A 59 14.01 -12.24 16.12
CA SER A 59 14.04 -12.95 17.41
C SER A 59 15.06 -14.09 17.47
N LEU A 60 15.34 -14.74 16.34
CA LEU A 60 16.32 -15.83 16.27
C LEU A 60 17.75 -15.28 16.28
N LEU A 61 18.00 -14.14 15.63
CA LEU A 61 19.30 -13.46 15.66
C LEU A 61 19.68 -12.98 17.06
N HIS A 62 18.71 -12.52 17.86
CA HIS A 62 18.96 -12.08 19.25
C HIS A 62 19.27 -13.22 20.24
N ARG A 63 19.00 -14.49 19.89
CA ARG A 63 19.27 -15.66 20.75
C ARG A 63 20.63 -16.33 20.49
N LEU A 64 21.37 -15.87 19.48
CA LEU A 64 22.65 -16.43 19.07
C LEU A 64 23.87 -15.57 19.48
N ASN A 65 23.67 -14.56 20.35
CA ASN A 65 24.75 -13.69 20.84
C ASN A 65 24.92 -13.81 22.36
#